data_AF-A0A0M0J6W2-F1
#
_entry.id   AF-A0A0M0J6W2-F1
#
_cell.length_a   1.000
_cell.length_b   1.000
_cell.length_c   1.000
_cell.angle_alpha   90.00
_cell.angle_beta   90.00
_cell.angle_gamma   90.00
#
_symmetry.space_group_name_H-M   'P 1'
#
loop_
_entity.id
_entity.type
_entity.pdbx_description
1 polymer ?
#
loop_
_entity_poly.entity_id
_entity_poly.type
_entity_poly.pdbx_seq_one_letter_code
_entity_poly.pdbx_strand_id
1 'polypeptide(L)'
;MDRLTILLHVGVLQVVFGRLGGALSALLGVSRAEAICAVANIFLGQTEAPLLVRPILGRLNDSQLHCVMAGGFASVAGSTLGAYILMGAPATHLLAASVTSAPASLAIAKMLHPDKPRGARRSPRADGWSLHGSAKATELAEVKVGSAPLGEETDAGSSVSSSAHASSSREISSREFSSREIDVGAIRTVTGLARRGDLNGKKVRVFDDVVELPAAETDNVVQAAAEGAINAVPLVACIAATLIAFLALVAMLDTLAGFLFSLVGIEGVSFTRALGWLGFPIARLMGVPTADCAFVGQLIGIKTATNEFVAFARLSDAIRDGSVSPRAVVIASYALCGFANVGSMGIMVGGLSTLAPHKRDVLSREVPRALVAGTLAAFATACVAAAIYSEDDVSVGLPSRTHPVGSNSTDGLG
;
A
#
# COMPACT_ATOMS: atom_id res chain seq x y z
N MET A 1 -16.20 -3.38 14.10
CA MET A 1 -17.07 -3.76 12.97
C MET A 1 -16.42 -3.26 11.71
N ASP A 2 -15.77 -4.14 10.94
CA ASP A 2 -15.08 -3.72 9.72
C ASP A 2 -16.06 -3.70 8.54
N ARG A 3 -16.66 -2.53 8.28
CA ARG A 3 -17.62 -2.34 7.18
C ARG A 3 -16.97 -2.62 5.81
N LEU A 4 -15.64 -2.60 5.73
CA LEU A 4 -14.88 -2.81 4.51
C LEU A 4 -14.97 -4.25 4.00
N THR A 5 -14.94 -5.24 4.89
CA THR A 5 -15.09 -6.66 4.55
C THR A 5 -16.48 -6.97 3.98
N ILE A 6 -17.52 -6.33 4.53
CA ILE A 6 -18.89 -6.43 4.03
C ILE A 6 -19.00 -5.81 2.63
N LEU A 7 -18.42 -4.62 2.42
CA LEU A 7 -18.47 -3.95 1.11
C LEU A 7 -17.62 -4.66 0.04
N LEU A 8 -16.55 -5.34 0.43
CA LEU A 8 -15.75 -6.21 -0.45
C LEU A 8 -16.53 -7.47 -0.83
N HIS A 9 -17.32 -8.00 0.10
CA HIS A 9 -18.16 -9.17 -0.14
C HIS A 9 -19.35 -8.86 -1.08
N VAL A 10 -19.97 -7.68 -0.95
CA VAL A 10 -21.10 -7.28 -1.82
C VAL A 10 -20.66 -6.87 -3.24
N GLY A 11 -19.35 -6.79 -3.52
CA GLY A 11 -18.84 -6.44 -4.87
C GLY A 11 -18.83 -4.94 -5.19
N VAL A 12 -19.27 -4.10 -4.25
CA VAL A 12 -19.44 -2.65 -4.46
C VAL A 12 -18.08 -1.95 -4.57
N LEU A 13 -17.13 -2.30 -3.69
CA LEU A 13 -15.80 -1.69 -3.70
C LEU A 13 -15.04 -2.02 -4.99
N GLN A 14 -15.21 -3.22 -5.52
CA GLN A 14 -14.61 -3.62 -6.79
C GLN A 14 -15.06 -2.71 -7.93
N VAL A 15 -16.36 -2.45 -8.02
CA VAL A 15 -16.94 -1.56 -9.04
C VAL A 15 -16.46 -0.11 -8.84
N VAL A 16 -16.42 0.36 -7.59
CA VAL A 16 -15.94 1.71 -7.26
C VAL A 16 -14.47 1.88 -7.61
N PHE A 17 -13.61 0.95 -7.20
CA PHE A 17 -12.17 0.96 -7.49
C PHE A 17 -11.89 0.85 -8.99
N GLY A 18 -12.63 -0.01 -9.70
CA GLY A 18 -12.51 -0.15 -11.15
C GLY A 18 -12.87 1.13 -11.91
N ARG A 19 -13.91 1.85 -11.46
CA ARG A 19 -14.34 3.13 -12.09
C ARG A 19 -13.39 4.27 -11.75
N LEU A 20 -13.08 4.48 -10.47
CA LEU A 20 -12.19 5.54 -10.03
C LEU A 20 -10.76 5.32 -10.53
N GLY A 21 -10.26 4.09 -10.45
CA GLY A 21 -8.96 3.71 -11.00
C GLY A 21 -8.90 3.85 -12.52
N GLY A 22 -9.98 3.51 -13.23
CA GLY A 22 -10.10 3.75 -14.67
C GLY A 22 -10.08 5.23 -15.03
N ALA A 23 -10.80 6.06 -14.28
CA ALA A 23 -10.80 7.51 -14.47
C ALA A 23 -9.41 8.13 -14.18
N LEU A 24 -8.77 7.71 -13.09
CA LEU A 24 -7.43 8.19 -12.71
C LEU A 24 -6.35 7.73 -13.70
N SER A 25 -6.47 6.50 -14.21
CA SER A 25 -5.61 5.97 -15.28
C SER A 25 -5.75 6.79 -16.57
N ALA A 26 -6.99 7.12 -16.96
CA ALA A 26 -7.24 7.95 -18.14
C ALA A 26 -6.71 9.38 -17.97
N LEU A 27 -6.84 9.96 -16.77
CA LEU A 27 -6.38 11.32 -16.46
C LEU A 27 -4.85 11.44 -16.46
N LEU A 28 -4.15 10.50 -15.83
CA LEU A 28 -2.70 10.57 -15.62
C LEU A 28 -1.89 9.82 -16.68
N GLY A 29 -2.55 9.08 -17.58
CA GLY A 29 -1.87 8.26 -18.59
C GLY A 29 -1.08 7.08 -18.01
N VAL A 30 -1.43 6.66 -16.79
CA VAL A 30 -0.80 5.54 -16.08
C VAL A 30 -1.56 4.23 -16.34
N SER A 31 -0.95 3.09 -16.06
CA SER A 31 -1.63 1.79 -16.23
C SER A 31 -2.85 1.66 -15.30
N ARG A 32 -3.85 0.87 -15.73
CA ARG A 32 -5.04 0.63 -14.90
C ARG A 32 -4.71 -0.10 -13.61
N ALA A 33 -3.73 -1.01 -13.61
CA ALA A 33 -3.32 -1.75 -12.43
C ALA A 33 -2.79 -0.84 -11.31
N GLU A 34 -1.84 0.04 -11.64
CA GLU A 34 -1.27 0.95 -10.63
C GLU A 34 -2.27 2.01 -10.17
N ALA A 35 -3.17 2.47 -11.05
CA ALA A 35 -4.25 3.39 -10.67
C ALA A 35 -5.29 2.72 -9.75
N ILE A 36 -5.71 1.48 -10.03
CA ILE A 36 -6.62 0.73 -9.17
C ILE A 36 -5.99 0.51 -7.80
N CYS A 37 -4.71 0.11 -7.73
CA CYS A 37 -4.02 -0.01 -6.45
C CYS A 37 -3.93 1.31 -5.69
N ALA A 38 -3.61 2.43 -6.36
CA ALA A 38 -3.56 3.74 -5.73
C ALA A 38 -4.91 4.16 -5.14
N VAL A 39 -6.01 3.94 -5.86
CA VAL A 39 -7.37 4.21 -5.36
C VAL A 39 -7.75 3.26 -4.23
N ALA A 40 -7.41 1.97 -4.35
CA ALA A 40 -7.69 0.98 -3.32
C ALA A 40 -6.99 1.32 -2.01
N ASN A 41 -5.76 1.82 -2.07
CA ASN A 41 -4.95 2.29 -0.94
C ASN A 41 -5.59 3.46 -0.15
N ILE A 42 -6.65 4.11 -0.66
CA ILE A 42 -7.45 5.08 0.11
C ILE A 42 -8.18 4.39 1.27
N PHE A 43 -8.53 3.11 1.10
CA PHE A 43 -9.33 2.34 2.06
C PHE A 43 -8.61 1.10 2.59
N LEU A 44 -7.82 0.45 1.74
CA LEU A 44 -7.09 -0.78 2.03
C LEU A 44 -5.65 -0.48 2.40
N GLY A 45 -5.05 -1.38 3.18
CA GLY A 45 -3.64 -1.28 3.54
C GLY A 45 -2.69 -1.62 2.39
N GLN A 46 -1.42 -1.28 2.60
CA GLN A 46 -0.32 -1.47 1.63
C GLN A 46 -0.14 -2.92 1.12
N THR A 47 -0.57 -3.93 1.90
CA THR A 47 -0.52 -5.35 1.53
C THR A 47 -1.84 -5.88 0.98
N GLU A 48 -2.94 -5.17 1.20
CA GLU A 48 -4.30 -5.57 0.80
C GLU A 48 -4.65 -5.02 -0.58
N ALA A 49 -4.30 -3.76 -0.86
CA ALA A 49 -4.57 -3.13 -2.16
C ALA A 49 -3.97 -3.90 -3.35
N PRO A 50 -2.75 -4.47 -3.29
CA PRO A 50 -2.20 -5.28 -4.38
C PRO A 50 -2.96 -6.59 -4.66
N LEU A 51 -3.77 -7.10 -3.72
CA LEU A 51 -4.57 -8.32 -3.92
C LEU A 51 -5.57 -8.16 -5.08
N LEU A 52 -6.08 -6.94 -5.26
CA LEU A 52 -7.00 -6.59 -6.33
C LEU A 52 -6.39 -6.79 -7.73
N VAL A 53 -5.07 -6.65 -7.86
CA VAL A 53 -4.36 -6.84 -9.13
C VAL A 53 -3.49 -8.09 -9.12
N ARG A 54 -3.70 -9.02 -8.18
CA ARG A 54 -2.89 -10.24 -8.01
C ARG A 54 -2.64 -11.01 -9.32
N PRO A 55 -3.62 -11.24 -10.21
CA PRO A 55 -3.39 -12.03 -11.44
C PRO A 55 -2.35 -11.41 -12.38
N ILE A 56 -2.21 -10.08 -12.36
CA ILE A 56 -1.33 -9.33 -13.26
C ILE A 56 -0.12 -8.73 -12.55
N LEU A 57 -0.06 -8.78 -11.21
CA LEU A 57 1.03 -8.23 -10.39
C LEU A 57 2.40 -8.75 -10.85
N GLY A 58 2.48 -10.04 -11.19
CA GLY A 58 3.69 -10.68 -11.69
C GLY A 58 4.16 -10.19 -13.07
N ARG A 59 3.28 -9.53 -13.84
CA ARG A 59 3.56 -8.99 -15.18
C ARG A 59 3.88 -7.50 -15.17
N LEU A 60 3.67 -6.81 -14.05
CA LEU A 60 3.99 -5.39 -13.94
C LEU A 60 5.49 -5.13 -14.14
N ASN A 61 5.78 -4.00 -14.78
CA ASN A 61 7.14 -3.52 -14.95
C ASN A 61 7.66 -2.88 -13.64
N ASP A 62 8.96 -2.61 -13.56
CA ASP A 62 9.60 -2.08 -12.35
C ASP A 62 9.02 -0.71 -11.91
N SER A 63 8.67 0.18 -12.85
CA SER A 63 8.02 1.47 -12.56
C SER A 63 6.61 1.28 -12.00
N GLN A 64 5.84 0.34 -12.54
CA GLN A 64 4.49 0.02 -12.08
C GLN A 64 4.52 -0.60 -10.69
N LEU A 65 5.45 -1.52 -10.42
CA LEU A 65 5.66 -2.07 -9.08
C LEU A 65 6.08 -0.97 -8.10
N HIS A 66 6.97 -0.06 -8.52
CA HIS A 66 7.35 1.10 -7.74
C HIS A 66 6.13 1.99 -7.40
N CYS A 67 5.22 2.23 -8.35
CA CYS A 67 3.98 2.98 -8.11
C CYS A 67 3.03 2.27 -7.14
N VAL A 68 2.87 0.94 -7.25
CA VAL A 68 2.06 0.14 -6.32
C VAL A 68 2.61 0.26 -4.89
N MET A 69 3.93 0.13 -4.71
CA MET A 69 4.56 0.27 -3.40
C MET A 69 4.48 1.70 -2.86
N ALA A 70 4.76 2.70 -3.70
CA ALA A 70 4.70 4.11 -3.32
C ALA A 70 3.28 4.52 -2.88
N GLY A 71 2.25 4.03 -3.58
CA GLY A 71 0.85 4.22 -3.19
C GLY A 71 0.55 3.65 -1.81
N GLY A 72 1.06 2.47 -1.47
CA GLY A 72 0.86 1.87 -0.15
C GLY A 72 1.58 2.62 0.97
N PHE A 73 2.76 3.20 0.70
CA PHE A 73 3.47 4.05 1.68
C PHE A 73 2.87 5.44 1.83
N ALA A 74 2.25 5.98 0.79
CA ALA A 74 1.63 7.30 0.79
C ALA A 74 0.29 7.34 1.53
N SER A 75 -0.33 6.19 1.81
CA SER A 75 -1.66 6.10 2.39
C SER A 75 -1.69 5.37 3.72
N VAL A 76 -2.85 5.42 4.37
CA VAL A 76 -3.17 4.63 5.55
C VAL A 76 -4.42 3.78 5.27
N ALA A 77 -4.54 2.65 5.92
CA ALA A 77 -5.71 1.79 5.83
C ALA A 77 -6.90 2.44 6.56
N GLY A 78 -8.12 2.18 6.10
CA GLY A 78 -9.34 2.62 6.80
C GLY A 78 -9.43 2.06 8.23
N SER A 79 -8.88 0.87 8.47
CA SER A 79 -8.80 0.24 9.79
C SER A 79 -7.91 1.01 10.77
N THR A 80 -6.75 1.52 10.31
CA THR A 80 -5.84 2.31 11.15
C THR A 80 -6.28 3.77 11.26
N LEU A 81 -6.91 4.32 10.23
CA LEU A 81 -7.50 5.66 10.21
C LEU A 81 -8.42 5.92 11.42
N GLY A 82 -9.32 4.97 11.70
CA GLY A 82 -10.22 5.04 12.85
C GLY A 82 -9.47 5.09 14.19
N ALA A 83 -8.35 4.38 14.31
CA ALA A 83 -7.54 4.40 15.52
C ALA A 83 -6.87 5.77 15.74
N TYR A 84 -6.34 6.41 14.70
CA TYR A 84 -5.77 7.77 14.84
C TYR A 84 -6.84 8.79 15.26
N ILE A 85 -8.05 8.68 14.71
CA ILE A 85 -9.18 9.56 15.08
C ILE A 85 -9.52 9.35 16.56
N LEU A 86 -9.59 8.11 17.03
CA LEU A 86 -9.84 7.80 18.45
C LEU A 86 -8.72 8.30 19.37
N MET A 87 -7.49 8.41 18.88
CA MET A 87 -6.39 9.02 19.64
C MET A 87 -6.52 10.54 19.77
N GLY A 88 -7.32 11.19 18.92
CA GLY A 88 -7.53 12.63 18.92
C GLY A 88 -7.05 13.34 17.65
N ALA A 89 -6.62 12.60 16.63
CA ALA A 89 -6.25 13.19 15.35
C ALA A 89 -7.50 13.72 14.60
N PRO A 90 -7.38 14.84 13.88
CA PRO A 90 -8.51 15.50 13.21
C PRO A 90 -9.01 14.67 12.03
N ALA A 91 -10.21 14.09 12.17
CA ALA A 91 -10.81 13.19 11.18
C ALA A 91 -10.98 13.82 9.79
N THR A 92 -11.35 15.10 9.72
CA THR A 92 -11.55 15.84 8.47
C THR A 92 -10.28 15.89 7.63
N HIS A 93 -9.14 16.17 8.27
CA HIS A 93 -7.85 16.24 7.61
C HIS A 93 -7.34 14.86 7.20
N LEU A 94 -7.53 13.84 8.04
CA LEU A 94 -7.10 12.48 7.70
C LEU A 94 -7.88 11.90 6.53
N LEU A 95 -9.21 12.09 6.48
CA LEU A 95 -10.03 11.63 5.36
C LEU A 95 -9.63 12.32 4.05
N ALA A 96 -9.39 13.63 4.10
CA ALA A 96 -8.94 14.39 2.93
C ALA A 96 -7.52 13.99 2.49
N ALA A 97 -6.61 13.75 3.44
CA ALA A 97 -5.26 13.25 3.17
C ALA A 97 -5.29 11.87 2.49
N SER A 98 -6.13 10.95 2.97
CA SER A 98 -6.29 9.61 2.35
C SER A 98 -6.78 9.69 0.91
N VAL A 99 -7.72 10.59 0.58
CA VAL A 99 -8.22 10.73 -0.80
C VAL A 99 -7.17 11.37 -1.72
N THR A 100 -6.48 12.39 -1.23
CA THR A 100 -5.48 13.13 -2.02
C THR A 100 -4.16 12.38 -2.20
N SER A 101 -3.88 11.37 -1.37
CA SER A 101 -2.66 10.55 -1.48
C SER A 101 -2.62 9.72 -2.76
N ALA A 102 -3.77 9.23 -3.27
CA ALA A 102 -3.81 8.39 -4.48
C ALA A 102 -3.25 9.09 -5.74
N PRO A 103 -3.73 10.29 -6.13
CA PRO A 103 -3.12 11.01 -7.25
C PRO A 103 -1.70 11.50 -6.93
N ALA A 104 -1.43 11.93 -5.70
CA ALA A 104 -0.11 12.42 -5.30
C ALA A 104 0.96 11.32 -5.40
N SER A 105 0.66 10.11 -4.92
CA SER A 105 1.59 8.98 -4.95
C SER A 105 1.92 8.57 -6.37
N LEU A 106 0.94 8.54 -7.27
CA LEU A 106 1.17 8.23 -8.68
C LEU A 106 2.05 9.29 -9.35
N ALA A 107 1.76 10.58 -9.12
CA ALA A 107 2.53 11.67 -9.68
C ALA A 107 3.99 11.64 -9.21
N ILE A 108 4.21 11.55 -7.89
CA ILE A 108 5.56 11.50 -7.32
C ILE A 108 6.31 10.23 -7.76
N ALA A 109 5.66 9.07 -7.71
CA ALA A 109 6.29 7.80 -8.11
C ALA A 109 6.71 7.80 -9.58
N LYS A 110 5.88 8.34 -10.48
CA LYS A 110 6.24 8.46 -11.90
C LYS A 110 7.32 9.50 -12.18
N MET A 111 7.42 10.55 -11.36
CA MET A 111 8.54 11.49 -11.44
C MET A 111 9.87 10.85 -11.01
N LEU A 112 9.85 10.01 -9.98
CA LEU A 112 11.06 9.36 -9.45
C LEU A 112 11.48 8.11 -10.21
N HIS A 113 10.51 7.37 -10.74
CA HIS A 113 10.73 6.16 -11.53
C HIS A 113 9.74 6.10 -12.71
N PRO A 114 10.00 6.87 -13.79
CA PRO A 114 9.11 6.91 -14.95
C PRO A 114 9.09 5.60 -15.73
N ASP A 115 8.00 5.36 -16.45
CA ASP A 115 7.94 4.26 -17.40
C ASP A 115 8.99 4.44 -18.51
N LYS A 116 9.66 3.35 -18.87
CA LYS A 116 10.56 3.36 -20.02
C LYS A 116 9.75 3.56 -21.30
N PRO A 117 10.26 4.32 -22.29
CA PRO A 117 9.57 4.51 -23.57
C PRO A 117 9.20 3.16 -24.19
N ARG A 118 7.95 3.04 -24.68
CA ARG A 118 7.48 1.88 -25.45
C ARG A 118 8.28 1.79 -26.75
N GLY A 119 9.44 1.14 -26.69
CA GLY A 119 10.42 1.06 -27.78
C GLY A 119 11.75 0.42 -27.35
N ALA A 120 12.08 0.48 -26.05
CA ALA A 120 13.21 -0.25 -25.48
C ALA A 120 12.80 -1.67 -25.01
N ARG A 121 12.25 -2.50 -25.92
CA ARG A 121 12.50 -3.93 -25.77
C ARG A 121 13.99 -4.08 -26.01
N ARG A 122 14.79 -4.27 -24.95
CA ARG A 122 16.01 -5.05 -25.14
C ARG A 122 15.53 -6.34 -25.81
N SER A 123 15.98 -6.58 -27.04
CA SER A 123 16.12 -7.94 -27.53
C SER A 123 16.76 -8.77 -26.41
N PRO A 124 16.50 -10.08 -26.30
CA PRO A 124 17.27 -10.90 -25.38
C PRO A 124 18.75 -10.64 -25.68
N ARG A 125 19.44 -9.94 -24.78
CA ARG A 125 20.89 -9.82 -24.87
C ARG A 125 21.36 -11.20 -24.46
N ALA A 126 21.87 -11.91 -25.46
CA ALA A 126 22.76 -13.02 -25.29
C ALA A 126 23.96 -12.49 -24.48
N ASP A 127 23.93 -12.72 -23.18
CA ASP A 127 25.11 -12.60 -22.35
C ASP A 127 25.85 -13.94 -22.50
N GLY A 128 27.00 -13.87 -23.15
CA GLY A 128 27.71 -15.01 -23.70
C GLY A 128 28.18 -16.01 -22.65
N TRP A 129 27.89 -17.28 -22.93
CA TRP A 129 28.85 -18.35 -22.68
C TRP A 129 29.25 -18.91 -24.05
N SER A 130 30.39 -18.46 -24.59
CA SER A 130 30.95 -19.06 -25.80
C SER A 130 32.00 -20.10 -25.39
N LEU A 131 31.69 -21.37 -25.62
CA LEU A 131 32.69 -22.37 -25.97
C LEU A 131 32.13 -23.22 -27.12
N HIS A 132 32.65 -22.94 -28.31
CA HIS A 132 32.87 -23.82 -29.46
C HIS A 132 31.96 -25.05 -29.65
N GLY A 133 31.27 -25.11 -30.80
CA GLY A 133 30.98 -26.39 -31.45
C GLY A 133 29.70 -26.49 -32.27
N SER A 134 29.79 -26.09 -33.55
CA SER A 134 29.13 -26.75 -34.70
C SER A 134 27.59 -26.76 -34.83
N ALA A 135 27.12 -25.89 -35.73
CA ALA A 135 26.10 -26.09 -36.76
C ALA A 135 24.98 -27.17 -36.60
N LYS A 136 23.72 -26.72 -36.60
CA LYS A 136 22.76 -26.96 -37.70
C LYS A 136 21.43 -26.25 -37.45
N ALA A 137 20.96 -25.56 -38.49
CA ALA A 137 19.60 -25.06 -38.61
C ALA A 137 18.65 -26.23 -38.93
N THR A 138 17.48 -26.28 -38.28
CA THR A 138 16.34 -27.08 -38.75
C THR A 138 15.02 -26.44 -38.34
N GLU A 139 14.43 -25.76 -39.33
CA GLU A 139 13.05 -25.87 -39.84
C GLU A 139 11.82 -25.86 -38.91
N LEU A 140 10.88 -24.98 -39.30
CA LEU A 140 9.50 -24.84 -38.86
C LEU A 140 8.67 -26.09 -39.23
N ALA A 141 7.81 -26.55 -38.32
CA ALA A 141 6.77 -27.53 -38.64
C ALA A 141 5.40 -27.00 -38.19
N GLU A 142 4.54 -26.75 -39.18
CA GLU A 142 3.10 -26.52 -39.03
C GLU A 142 2.41 -27.85 -38.68
N VAL A 143 1.52 -27.85 -37.67
CA VAL A 143 0.71 -29.01 -37.31
C VAL A 143 -0.72 -28.82 -37.82
N LYS A 144 -1.12 -29.76 -38.68
CA LYS A 144 -2.45 -29.89 -39.29
C LYS A 144 -3.29 -30.87 -38.45
N VAL A 145 -4.45 -30.45 -37.97
CA VAL A 145 -5.35 -31.31 -37.18
C VAL A 145 -6.26 -32.12 -38.12
N GLY A 146 -6.19 -33.44 -38.02
CA GLY A 146 -7.09 -34.40 -38.67
C GLY A 146 -8.00 -35.08 -37.65
N SER A 147 -9.20 -35.47 -38.10
CA SER A 147 -10.36 -35.89 -37.31
C SER A 147 -10.61 -37.41 -37.29
N ALA A 148 -11.23 -37.87 -36.18
CA ALA A 148 -12.08 -39.07 -35.98
C ALA A 148 -11.42 -40.46 -35.75
N PRO A 149 -12.11 -41.51 -35.24
CA PRO A 149 -13.43 -41.62 -34.57
C PRO A 149 -13.44 -42.47 -33.24
N LEU A 150 -14.65 -42.65 -32.69
CA LEU A 150 -15.10 -43.36 -31.47
C LEU A 150 -15.04 -44.92 -31.54
N GLY A 151 -14.95 -45.56 -30.36
CA GLY A 151 -15.24 -47.00 -30.06
C GLY A 151 -14.63 -47.39 -28.70
N GLU A 152 -15.38 -47.68 -27.64
CA GLU A 152 -16.13 -48.90 -27.23
C GLU A 152 -15.48 -49.54 -25.97
N GLU A 153 -16.32 -49.88 -25.00
CA GLU A 153 -16.01 -50.46 -23.67
C GLU A 153 -15.64 -51.94 -23.74
N THR A 154 -14.83 -52.45 -22.80
CA THR A 154 -15.04 -53.77 -22.17
C THR A 154 -14.39 -53.87 -20.78
N ASP A 155 -15.17 -54.43 -19.86
CA ASP A 155 -14.90 -54.85 -18.47
C ASP A 155 -13.80 -55.91 -18.29
N ALA A 156 -13.18 -55.94 -17.09
CA ALA A 156 -13.27 -57.05 -16.12
C ALA A 156 -12.02 -57.22 -15.20
N GLY A 157 -12.27 -57.33 -13.88
CA GLY A 157 -11.60 -58.35 -13.04
C GLY A 157 -10.75 -57.90 -11.84
N SER A 158 -11.34 -58.03 -10.63
CA SER A 158 -10.81 -58.67 -9.38
C SER A 158 -9.34 -58.40 -8.93
N SER A 159 -8.95 -58.25 -7.66
CA SER A 159 -9.54 -58.55 -6.35
C SER A 159 -8.53 -58.17 -5.24
N VAL A 160 -9.04 -57.70 -4.10
CA VAL A 160 -8.67 -58.05 -2.70
C VAL A 160 -7.32 -57.59 -2.09
N SER A 161 -7.51 -56.70 -1.11
CA SER A 161 -6.76 -56.34 0.12
C SER A 161 -5.53 -57.14 0.60
N SER A 162 -4.52 -56.41 1.09
CA SER A 162 -4.06 -56.57 2.48
C SER A 162 -3.34 -55.31 2.99
N SER A 163 -3.62 -54.95 4.25
CA SER A 163 -3.07 -53.84 5.02
C SER A 163 -1.79 -54.23 5.75
N ALA A 164 -0.75 -53.38 5.75
CA ALA A 164 0.23 -53.32 6.82
C ALA A 164 0.99 -51.98 6.85
N HIS A 165 1.07 -51.40 8.03
CA HIS A 165 1.79 -50.19 8.40
C HIS A 165 3.31 -50.25 8.15
N ALA A 166 3.89 -49.16 7.64
CA ALA A 166 5.19 -48.64 8.07
C ALA A 166 5.41 -47.23 7.49
N SER A 167 5.27 -46.20 8.32
CA SER A 167 5.61 -44.81 8.02
C SER A 167 7.14 -44.63 8.01
N SER A 168 7.69 -44.41 6.82
CA SER A 168 9.08 -44.00 6.61
C SER A 168 9.13 -43.06 5.40
N SER A 169 9.73 -41.90 5.63
CA SER A 169 9.98 -40.78 4.73
C SER A 169 10.37 -41.17 3.31
N ARG A 170 9.79 -40.51 2.29
CA ARG A 170 10.43 -40.27 0.98
C ARG A 170 9.65 -39.24 0.14
N GLU A 171 10.36 -38.16 -0.17
CA GLU A 171 10.43 -37.44 -1.44
C GLU A 171 9.34 -37.74 -2.48
N ILE A 172 8.46 -36.76 -2.72
CA ILE A 172 7.60 -36.75 -3.89
C ILE A 172 8.40 -36.18 -5.07
N SER A 173 8.94 -37.12 -5.83
CA SER A 173 9.50 -36.93 -7.17
C SER A 173 8.43 -36.43 -8.13
N SER A 174 8.84 -35.44 -8.93
CA SER A 174 8.14 -34.86 -10.06
C SER A 174 7.63 -35.91 -11.05
N ARG A 175 6.31 -36.01 -11.20
CA ARG A 175 5.55 -36.33 -12.44
C ARG A 175 4.12 -36.70 -12.08
N GLU A 176 3.25 -35.70 -11.95
CA GLU A 176 1.79 -35.85 -12.13
C GLU A 176 1.14 -34.45 -12.07
N PHE A 177 1.16 -33.74 -13.20
CA PHE A 177 0.12 -32.75 -13.49
C PHE A 177 -0.24 -32.92 -14.96
N SER A 178 -1.04 -33.97 -15.17
CA SER A 178 -1.69 -34.28 -16.43
C SER A 178 -2.63 -33.14 -16.80
N SER A 179 -2.54 -32.75 -18.07
CA SER A 179 -3.39 -31.85 -18.83
C SER A 179 -4.86 -31.87 -18.38
N ARG A 180 -5.33 -30.79 -17.75
CA ARG A 180 -6.76 -30.45 -17.74
C ARG A 180 -7.01 -29.43 -18.84
N GLU A 181 -7.66 -29.89 -19.91
CA GLU A 181 -8.29 -29.04 -20.91
C GLU A 181 -9.29 -28.11 -20.19
N ILE A 182 -9.13 -26.81 -20.40
CA ILE A 182 -10.11 -25.81 -19.95
C ILE A 182 -11.19 -25.75 -21.02
N ASP A 183 -12.39 -26.19 -20.66
CA ASP A 183 -13.60 -26.07 -21.47
C ASP A 183 -13.89 -24.60 -21.75
N VAL A 184 -13.75 -24.19 -23.01
CA VAL A 184 -13.93 -22.81 -23.50
C VAL A 184 -15.42 -22.43 -23.58
N GLY A 185 -16.33 -23.28 -23.09
CA GLY A 185 -17.78 -23.08 -23.08
C GLY A 185 -18.33 -22.09 -22.03
N ALA A 186 -17.55 -21.68 -21.02
CA ALA A 186 -18.07 -20.91 -19.87
C ALA A 186 -17.90 -19.38 -19.95
N ILE A 187 -17.46 -18.83 -21.10
CA ILE A 187 -17.34 -17.37 -21.28
C ILE A 187 -18.72 -16.79 -21.62
N ARG A 188 -19.49 -16.45 -20.59
CA ARG A 188 -20.67 -15.57 -20.72
C ARG A 188 -20.18 -14.14 -20.94
N THR A 189 -20.00 -13.76 -22.20
CA THR A 189 -19.70 -12.38 -22.61
C THR A 189 -20.88 -11.47 -22.29
N VAL A 190 -20.80 -10.70 -21.20
CA VAL A 190 -21.68 -9.55 -20.97
C VAL A 190 -21.18 -8.37 -21.81
N THR A 191 -21.38 -8.49 -23.11
CA THR A 191 -21.43 -7.40 -24.09
C THR A 191 -21.80 -8.04 -25.41
N GLY A 192 -23.08 -7.95 -25.77
CA GLY A 192 -23.60 -8.48 -27.02
C GLY A 192 -23.02 -7.71 -28.20
N LEU A 193 -21.84 -8.10 -28.70
CA LEU A 193 -21.29 -7.68 -29.99
C LEU A 193 -20.03 -8.49 -30.32
N ALA A 194 -20.18 -9.80 -30.56
CA ALA A 194 -19.29 -10.56 -31.42
C ALA A 194 -19.97 -11.88 -31.82
N ARG A 195 -20.49 -11.96 -33.05
CA ARG A 195 -20.91 -13.24 -33.63
C ARG A 195 -19.64 -14.05 -33.94
N ARG A 196 -19.57 -15.29 -33.42
CA ARG A 196 -18.63 -16.33 -33.83
C ARG A 196 -18.68 -16.47 -35.35
N GLY A 197 -17.63 -16.02 -36.06
CA GLY A 197 -17.56 -16.22 -37.51
C GLY A 197 -16.48 -15.43 -38.26
N ASP A 198 -15.98 -14.30 -37.75
CA ASP A 198 -15.18 -13.37 -38.58
C ASP A 198 -13.78 -13.02 -38.02
N LEU A 199 -13.05 -14.01 -37.48
CA LEU A 199 -11.70 -13.79 -36.92
C LEU A 199 -10.58 -14.52 -37.67
N ASN A 200 -10.76 -14.79 -38.96
CA ASN A 200 -9.65 -15.30 -39.77
C ASN A 200 -8.78 -14.13 -40.27
N GLY A 201 -7.55 -14.02 -39.76
CA GLY A 201 -6.50 -13.15 -40.34
C GLY A 201 -6.35 -11.72 -39.80
N LYS A 202 -7.14 -11.27 -38.81
CA LYS A 202 -6.87 -9.99 -38.13
C LYS A 202 -6.06 -10.22 -36.85
N LYS A 203 -4.87 -9.61 -36.74
CA LYS A 203 -4.12 -9.51 -35.49
C LYS A 203 -5.02 -8.86 -34.43
N VAL A 204 -5.55 -9.68 -33.52
CA VAL A 204 -6.32 -9.21 -32.37
C VAL A 204 -5.36 -8.51 -31.42
N ARG A 205 -5.44 -7.18 -31.35
CA ARG A 205 -4.80 -6.42 -30.28
C ARG A 205 -5.64 -6.62 -29.02
N VAL A 206 -5.21 -7.55 -28.19
CA VAL A 206 -5.78 -7.79 -26.88
C VAL A 206 -5.31 -6.66 -25.95
N PHE A 207 -6.15 -5.67 -25.73
CA PHE A 207 -6.05 -4.81 -24.55
C PHE A 207 -6.80 -5.53 -23.41
N ASP A 208 -6.17 -6.54 -22.83
CA ASP A 208 -6.68 -7.22 -21.63
C ASP A 208 -6.49 -6.29 -20.42
N ASP A 209 -7.40 -5.34 -20.24
CA ASP A 209 -7.45 -4.46 -19.07
C ASP A 209 -8.80 -4.55 -18.31
N VAL A 210 -9.46 -5.71 -18.38
CA VAL A 210 -10.53 -6.07 -17.44
C VAL A 210 -9.86 -6.74 -16.25
N VAL A 211 -9.48 -5.94 -15.25
CA VAL A 211 -9.17 -6.48 -13.93
C VAL A 211 -10.50 -6.94 -13.32
N GLU A 212 -10.83 -8.21 -13.54
CA GLU A 212 -11.94 -8.86 -12.84
C GLU A 212 -11.49 -9.05 -11.39
N LEU A 213 -12.03 -8.21 -10.51
CA LEU A 213 -11.64 -8.18 -9.11
C LEU A 213 -12.29 -9.38 -8.41
N PRO A 214 -11.50 -10.23 -7.72
CA PRO A 214 -12.07 -11.39 -7.05
C PRO A 214 -13.12 -10.96 -6.03
N ALA A 215 -14.29 -11.64 -6.04
CA ALA A 215 -15.29 -11.49 -5.00
C ALA A 215 -14.78 -12.16 -3.71
N ALA A 216 -15.14 -11.63 -2.54
CA ALA A 216 -14.81 -12.29 -1.28
C ALA A 216 -15.66 -13.56 -1.13
N GLU A 217 -15.01 -14.71 -0.97
CA GLU A 217 -15.65 -15.99 -0.63
C GLU A 217 -16.14 -15.96 0.82
N THR A 218 -17.32 -15.41 1.07
CA THR A 218 -18.02 -15.59 2.36
C THR A 218 -19.47 -15.95 2.08
N ASP A 219 -20.09 -16.80 2.90
CA ASP A 219 -21.46 -17.29 2.59
C ASP A 219 -22.54 -16.25 2.90
N ASN A 220 -22.28 -15.32 3.82
CA ASN A 220 -23.22 -14.27 4.21
C ASN A 220 -22.53 -13.09 4.92
N VAL A 221 -23.26 -11.97 5.03
CA VAL A 221 -22.80 -10.70 5.63
C VAL A 221 -22.40 -10.85 7.10
N VAL A 222 -23.07 -11.73 7.86
CA VAL A 222 -22.77 -11.95 9.28
C VAL A 222 -21.43 -12.67 9.43
N GLN A 223 -21.17 -13.68 8.60
CA GLN A 223 -19.89 -14.37 8.54
C GLN A 223 -18.77 -13.41 8.12
N ALA A 224 -18.97 -12.61 7.07
CA ALA A 224 -18.00 -11.60 6.65
C ALA A 224 -17.67 -10.60 7.79
N ALA A 225 -18.68 -10.19 8.57
CA ALA A 225 -18.49 -9.32 9.72
C ALA A 225 -17.72 -9.99 10.86
N ALA A 226 -18.03 -11.26 11.15
CA ALA A 226 -17.37 -12.04 12.20
C ALA A 226 -15.89 -12.31 11.84
N GLU A 227 -15.63 -12.73 10.62
CA GLU A 227 -14.26 -12.94 10.11
C GLU A 227 -13.46 -11.64 10.11
N GLY A 228 -14.06 -10.52 9.66
CA GLY A 228 -13.42 -9.20 9.73
C GLY A 228 -13.04 -8.81 11.17
N ALA A 229 -13.91 -9.07 12.15
CA ALA A 229 -13.63 -8.79 13.55
C ALA A 229 -12.51 -9.68 14.11
N ILE A 230 -12.52 -10.99 13.79
CA ILE A 230 -11.49 -11.94 14.23
C ILE A 230 -10.14 -11.60 13.61
N ASN A 231 -10.11 -11.26 12.31
CA ASN A 231 -8.90 -10.87 11.60
C ASN A 231 -8.30 -9.55 12.11
N ALA A 232 -9.13 -8.67 12.71
CA ALA A 232 -8.65 -7.43 13.31
C ALA A 232 -7.93 -7.64 14.67
N VAL A 233 -8.19 -8.73 15.39
CA VAL A 233 -7.60 -8.96 16.73
C VAL A 233 -6.08 -9.05 16.68
N PRO A 234 -5.45 -9.88 15.81
CA PRO A 234 -3.99 -9.91 15.68
C PRO A 234 -3.41 -8.55 15.26
N LEU A 235 -4.09 -7.81 14.39
CA LEU A 235 -3.67 -6.49 13.95
C LEU A 235 -3.61 -5.50 15.12
N VAL A 236 -4.68 -5.43 15.92
CA VAL A 236 -4.74 -4.54 17.10
C VAL A 236 -3.70 -4.94 18.14
N ALA A 237 -3.55 -6.24 18.42
CA ALA A 237 -2.53 -6.74 19.34
C ALA A 237 -1.11 -6.39 18.88
N CYS A 238 -0.84 -6.55 17.58
CA CYS A 238 0.44 -6.19 16.97
C CYS A 238 0.70 -4.68 17.07
N ILE A 239 -0.30 -3.83 16.79
CA ILE A 239 -0.18 -2.37 16.92
C ILE A 239 0.12 -1.99 18.37
N ALA A 240 -0.61 -2.53 19.34
CA ALA A 240 -0.41 -2.23 20.76
C ALA A 240 0.99 -2.64 21.25
N ALA A 241 1.44 -3.85 20.92
CA ALA A 241 2.78 -4.32 21.24
C ALA A 241 3.86 -3.45 20.59
N THR A 242 3.67 -3.10 19.32
CA THR A 242 4.59 -2.26 18.54
C THR A 242 4.68 -0.84 19.12
N LEU A 243 3.56 -0.27 19.56
CA LEU A 243 3.52 1.03 20.23
C LEU A 243 4.32 1.03 21.53
N ILE A 244 4.11 0.04 22.40
CA ILE A 244 4.85 -0.10 23.66
C ILE A 244 6.36 -0.21 23.37
N ALA A 245 6.73 -1.09 22.43
CA ALA A 245 8.13 -1.31 22.07
C ALA A 245 8.79 -0.04 21.51
N PHE A 246 8.16 0.67 20.58
CA PHE A 246 8.75 1.86 19.98
C PHE A 246 8.75 3.07 20.92
N LEU A 247 7.74 3.25 21.78
CA LEU A 247 7.77 4.30 22.80
C LEU A 247 8.92 4.07 23.78
N ALA A 248 9.10 2.83 24.24
CA ALA A 248 10.23 2.45 25.08
C ALA A 248 11.57 2.65 24.37
N LEU A 249 11.67 2.26 23.09
CA LEU A 249 12.87 2.45 22.29
C LEU A 249 13.22 3.92 22.11
N VAL A 250 12.26 4.77 21.78
CA VAL A 250 12.49 6.22 21.63
C VAL A 250 12.91 6.84 22.95
N ALA A 251 12.28 6.48 24.07
CA ALA A 251 12.68 6.94 25.40
C ALA A 251 14.10 6.48 25.78
N MET A 252 14.46 5.24 25.44
CA MET A 252 15.81 4.70 25.62
C MET A 252 16.83 5.46 24.78
N LEU A 253 16.52 5.74 23.51
CA LEU A 253 17.39 6.51 22.60
C LEU A 253 17.55 7.97 23.05
N ASP A 254 16.48 8.60 23.55
CA ASP A 254 16.54 9.95 24.11
C ASP A 254 17.46 9.98 25.35
N THR A 255 17.31 9.01 26.25
CA THR A 255 18.14 8.88 27.46
C THR A 255 19.59 8.59 27.13
N LEU A 256 19.84 7.67 26.18
CA LEU A 256 21.18 7.31 25.74
C LEU A 256 21.87 8.48 25.04
N ALA A 257 21.18 9.19 24.16
CA ALA A 257 21.71 10.38 23.50
C ALA A 257 22.07 11.44 24.55
N GLY A 258 21.15 11.73 25.49
CA GLY A 258 21.41 12.68 26.58
C GLY A 258 22.65 12.32 27.40
N PHE A 259 22.83 11.04 27.72
CA PHE A 259 24.03 10.55 28.40
C PHE A 259 25.31 10.71 27.55
N LEU A 260 25.29 10.37 26.27
CA LEU A 260 26.48 10.47 25.41
C LEU A 260 26.89 11.93 25.16
N PHE A 261 25.93 12.85 24.99
CA PHE A 261 26.22 14.26 24.76
C PHE A 261 26.67 14.97 26.04
N SER A 262 26.19 14.55 27.22
CA SER A 262 26.68 15.10 28.49
C SER A 262 28.16 14.76 28.74
N LEU A 263 28.66 13.63 28.23
CA LEU A 263 30.11 13.29 28.29
C LEU A 263 31.00 14.28 27.53
N VAL A 264 30.47 14.95 26.51
CA VAL A 264 31.19 15.95 25.70
C VAL A 264 30.87 17.39 26.17
N GLY A 265 30.15 17.53 27.28
CA GLY A 265 29.75 18.83 27.83
C GLY A 265 28.60 19.51 27.07
N ILE A 266 27.85 18.78 26.25
CA ILE A 266 26.69 19.30 25.52
C ILE A 266 25.41 18.82 26.20
N GLU A 267 24.68 19.75 26.81
CA GLU A 267 23.43 19.43 27.51
C GLU A 267 22.19 19.59 26.60
N GLY A 268 21.13 18.84 26.92
CA GLY A 268 19.81 19.01 26.30
C GLY A 268 19.66 18.46 24.88
N VAL A 269 20.58 17.62 24.40
CA VAL A 269 20.46 16.89 23.13
C VAL A 269 19.81 15.54 23.36
N SER A 270 18.71 15.28 22.66
CA SER A 270 18.03 13.99 22.64
C SER A 270 17.93 13.48 21.20
N PHE A 271 17.67 12.18 21.03
CA PHE A 271 17.44 11.58 19.72
C PHE A 271 16.28 12.28 18.98
N THR A 272 15.19 12.51 19.70
CA THR A 272 14.02 13.19 19.17
C THR A 272 14.27 14.65 18.81
N ARG A 273 15.10 15.36 19.58
CA ARG A 273 15.51 16.73 19.26
C ARG A 273 16.38 16.79 18.00
N ALA A 274 17.27 15.81 17.82
CA ALA A 274 18.07 15.69 16.60
C ALA A 274 17.18 15.43 15.37
N LEU A 275 16.16 14.59 15.49
CA LEU A 275 15.15 14.41 14.44
C LEU A 275 14.39 15.72 14.16
N GLY A 276 14.08 16.50 15.21
CA GLY A 276 13.51 17.84 15.10
C GLY A 276 14.36 18.78 14.24
N TRP A 277 15.67 18.82 14.47
CA TRP A 277 16.59 19.64 13.67
C TRP A 277 16.69 19.17 12.22
N LEU A 278 16.72 17.85 11.99
CA LEU A 278 16.76 17.29 10.65
C LEU A 278 15.47 17.57 9.87
N GLY A 279 14.32 17.46 10.54
CA GLY A 279 13.00 17.69 9.96
C GLY A 279 12.60 19.17 9.88
N PHE A 280 13.25 20.06 10.63
CA PHE A 280 12.96 21.50 10.67
C PHE A 280 12.90 22.14 9.27
N PRO A 281 13.91 22.00 8.38
CA PRO A 281 13.85 22.61 7.06
C PRO A 281 12.70 22.06 6.22
N ILE A 282 12.40 20.76 6.34
CA ILE A 282 11.29 20.11 5.61
C ILE A 282 9.95 20.67 6.11
N ALA A 283 9.75 20.74 7.44
CA ALA A 283 8.55 21.33 8.04
C ALA A 283 8.37 22.79 7.62
N ARG A 284 9.47 23.57 7.58
CA ARG A 284 9.42 24.97 7.16
C ARG A 284 9.03 25.11 5.69
N LEU A 285 9.54 24.25 4.81
CA LEU A 285 9.20 24.21 3.38
C LEU A 285 7.73 23.83 3.13
N MET A 286 7.15 23.00 4.01
CA MET A 286 5.74 22.64 3.98
C MET A 286 4.81 23.76 4.47
N GLY A 287 5.35 24.89 4.93
CA GLY A 287 4.54 26.04 5.38
C GLY A 287 4.12 26.00 6.85
N VAL A 288 4.79 25.17 7.67
CA VAL A 288 4.59 25.14 9.13
C VAL A 288 5.08 26.46 9.74
N PRO A 289 4.36 27.05 10.71
CA PRO A 289 4.84 28.19 11.49
C PRO A 289 6.21 27.91 12.11
N THR A 290 7.09 28.90 12.12
CA THR A 290 8.49 28.71 12.57
C THR A 290 8.58 28.21 14.02
N ALA A 291 7.64 28.62 14.88
CA ALA A 291 7.55 28.15 16.26
C ALA A 291 7.30 26.63 16.37
N ASP A 292 6.55 26.05 15.44
CA ASP A 292 6.15 24.63 15.46
C ASP A 292 7.06 23.75 14.60
N CYS A 293 7.95 24.33 13.78
CA CYS A 293 8.77 23.59 12.81
C CYS A 293 9.65 22.52 13.47
N ALA A 294 10.20 22.79 14.65
CA ALA A 294 11.01 21.81 15.37
C ALA A 294 10.18 20.61 15.83
N PHE A 295 8.97 20.86 16.34
CA PHE A 295 8.04 19.81 16.77
C PHE A 295 7.52 18.99 15.58
N VAL A 296 7.05 19.64 14.51
CA VAL A 296 6.59 18.93 13.30
C VAL A 296 7.73 18.16 12.65
N GLY A 297 8.94 18.72 12.61
CA GLY A 297 10.14 18.02 12.15
C GLY A 297 10.44 16.75 12.96
N GLN A 298 10.27 16.82 14.28
CA GLN A 298 10.42 15.67 15.18
C GLN A 298 9.37 14.60 14.87
N LEU A 299 8.09 14.99 14.66
CA LEU A 299 7.03 14.05 14.31
C LEU A 299 7.32 13.31 12.98
N ILE A 300 7.79 14.04 11.96
CA ILE A 300 8.20 13.47 10.67
C ILE A 300 9.32 12.44 10.86
N GLY A 301 10.33 12.79 11.66
CA GLY A 301 11.43 11.88 11.98
C GLY A 301 10.97 10.64 12.74
N ILE A 302 10.13 10.82 13.77
CA ILE A 302 9.57 9.71 14.57
C ILE A 302 8.78 8.78 13.67
N LYS A 303 7.90 9.31 12.81
CA LYS A 303 7.16 8.51 11.83
C LYS A 303 8.11 7.67 10.99
N THR A 304 9.12 8.31 10.40
CA THR A 304 10.02 7.66 9.45
C THR A 304 10.84 6.56 10.11
N ALA A 305 11.39 6.82 11.31
CA ALA A 305 12.23 5.90 12.04
C ALA A 305 11.45 4.76 12.71
N THR A 306 10.24 5.05 13.17
CA THR A 306 9.38 4.10 13.91
C THR A 306 8.13 3.81 13.10
N ASN A 307 7.02 4.49 13.37
CA ASN A 307 5.78 4.44 12.62
C ASN A 307 4.92 5.68 12.89
N GLU A 308 3.90 5.85 12.07
CA GLU A 308 2.94 6.94 12.14
C GLU A 308 2.05 6.89 13.39
N PHE A 309 1.78 5.72 13.99
CA PHE A 309 1.02 5.62 15.24
C PHE A 309 1.71 6.35 16.40
N VAL A 310 3.02 6.14 16.57
CA VAL A 310 3.80 6.84 17.61
C VAL A 310 3.83 8.35 17.36
N ALA A 311 3.91 8.77 16.10
CA ALA A 311 3.88 10.18 15.74
C ALA A 311 2.49 10.80 16.01
N PHE A 312 1.39 10.12 15.66
CA PHE A 312 0.03 10.59 15.94
C PHE A 312 -0.29 10.63 17.44
N ALA A 313 0.27 9.71 18.24
CA ALA A 313 0.14 9.77 19.70
C ALA A 313 0.69 11.10 20.23
N ARG A 314 1.92 11.45 19.86
CA ARG A 314 2.57 12.71 20.28
C ARG A 314 1.87 13.95 19.73
N LEU A 315 1.39 13.90 18.49
CA LEU A 315 0.59 15.00 17.93
C LEU A 315 -0.71 15.19 18.72
N SER A 316 -1.38 14.10 19.09
CA SER A 316 -2.63 14.14 19.85
C SER A 316 -2.41 14.71 21.26
N ASP A 317 -1.30 14.37 21.93
CA ASP A 317 -0.93 14.97 23.21
C ASP A 317 -0.72 16.48 23.07
N ALA A 318 0.03 16.92 22.05
CA ALA A 318 0.26 18.35 21.80
C ALA A 318 -1.03 19.12 21.46
N ILE A 319 -1.97 18.49 20.76
CA ILE A 319 -3.30 19.06 20.49
C ILE A 319 -4.08 19.27 21.81
N ARG A 320 -4.07 18.28 22.70
CA ARG A 320 -4.76 18.35 24.00
C ARG A 320 -4.17 19.42 24.91
N ASP A 321 -2.86 19.54 24.91
CA ASP A 321 -2.13 20.54 25.70
C ASP A 321 -2.20 21.95 25.11
N GLY A 322 -2.71 22.09 23.87
CA GLY A 322 -2.78 23.37 23.16
C GLY A 322 -1.40 23.94 22.80
N SER A 323 -0.36 23.10 22.78
CA SER A 323 1.04 23.48 22.61
C SER A 323 1.48 23.59 21.15
N VAL A 324 0.61 23.22 20.20
CA VAL A 324 0.85 23.29 18.75
C VAL A 324 -0.21 24.18 18.10
N SER A 325 0.19 25.00 17.12
CA SER A 325 -0.77 25.85 16.41
C SER A 325 -1.77 25.03 15.58
N PRO A 326 -3.02 25.51 15.41
CA PRO A 326 -4.00 24.87 14.54
C PRO A 326 -3.45 24.60 13.13
N ARG A 327 -2.76 25.58 12.54
CA ARG A 327 -2.13 25.44 11.22
C ARG A 327 -1.11 24.30 11.18
N ALA A 328 -0.25 24.20 12.19
CA ALA A 328 0.72 23.11 12.29
C ALA A 328 0.03 21.74 12.45
N VAL A 329 -1.09 21.65 13.17
CA VAL A 329 -1.90 20.43 13.29
C VAL A 329 -2.38 19.94 11.92
N VAL A 330 -2.91 20.84 11.08
CA VAL A 330 -3.36 20.48 9.73
C VAL A 330 -2.19 19.92 8.93
N ILE A 331 -1.09 20.66 8.84
CA ILE A 331 0.07 20.29 8.01
C ILE A 331 0.71 18.98 8.51
N ALA A 332 0.87 18.84 9.83
CA ALA A 332 1.38 17.61 10.43
C ALA A 332 0.47 16.42 10.15
N SER A 333 -0.86 16.58 10.24
CA SER A 333 -1.81 15.49 9.99
C SER A 333 -1.67 14.91 8.58
N TYR A 334 -1.50 15.77 7.57
CA TYR A 334 -1.25 15.32 6.19
C TYR A 334 0.13 14.68 6.02
N ALA A 335 1.18 15.29 6.58
CA ALA A 335 2.53 14.76 6.46
C ALA A 335 2.71 13.41 7.18
N LEU A 336 1.97 13.20 8.27
CA LEU A 336 1.97 11.96 9.04
C LEU A 336 1.08 10.88 8.43
N CYS A 337 0.03 11.25 7.69
CA CYS A 337 -0.88 10.31 7.03
C CYS A 337 -0.15 9.52 5.92
N GLY A 338 0.38 8.35 6.27
CA GLY A 338 0.98 7.40 5.34
C GLY A 338 1.85 6.37 6.06
N PHE A 339 1.90 5.13 5.56
CA PHE A 339 2.73 4.05 6.10
C PHE A 339 4.23 4.13 5.75
N ALA A 340 4.70 5.27 5.25
CA ALA A 340 6.11 5.46 4.91
C ALA A 340 7.01 5.48 6.17
N ASN A 341 7.46 4.31 6.61
CA ASN A 341 8.42 4.08 7.68
C ASN A 341 9.32 2.87 7.42
N VAL A 342 10.44 2.76 8.14
CA VAL A 342 11.43 1.69 7.92
C VAL A 342 10.84 0.29 8.11
N GLY A 343 9.97 0.09 9.11
CA GLY A 343 9.33 -1.20 9.36
C GLY A 343 8.41 -1.65 8.22
N SER A 344 7.69 -0.69 7.62
CA SER A 344 6.77 -0.94 6.52
C SER A 344 7.46 -1.40 5.24
N MET A 345 8.75 -1.10 5.05
CA MET A 345 9.52 -1.69 3.94
C MET A 345 9.54 -3.22 4.02
N GLY A 346 9.73 -3.77 5.23
CA GLY A 346 9.71 -5.21 5.46
C GLY A 346 8.33 -5.81 5.22
N ILE A 347 7.26 -5.13 5.67
CA ILE A 347 5.86 -5.54 5.45
C ILE A 347 5.54 -5.54 3.96
N MET A 348 5.93 -4.49 3.23
CA MET A 348 5.71 -4.34 1.79
C MET A 348 6.42 -5.45 1.01
N VAL A 349 7.73 -5.64 1.24
CA VAL A 349 8.49 -6.68 0.54
C VAL A 349 7.94 -8.06 0.91
N GLY A 350 7.72 -8.35 2.19
CA GLY A 350 7.18 -9.62 2.65
C GLY A 350 5.82 -9.93 2.00
N GLY A 351 4.88 -8.98 2.08
CA GLY A 351 3.53 -9.09 1.53
C GLY A 351 3.53 -9.31 0.02
N LEU A 352 4.12 -8.40 -0.76
CA LEU A 352 4.13 -8.54 -2.22
C LEU A 352 4.93 -9.76 -2.70
N SER A 353 5.96 -10.19 -1.95
CA SER A 353 6.74 -11.39 -2.28
C SER A 353 5.97 -12.69 -2.11
N THR A 354 4.86 -12.69 -1.37
CA THR A 354 3.92 -13.82 -1.33
C THR A 354 3.00 -13.85 -2.55
N LEU A 355 2.69 -12.67 -3.11
CA LEU A 355 1.81 -12.52 -4.27
C LEU A 355 2.55 -12.72 -5.59
N ALA A 356 3.81 -12.29 -5.66
CA ALA A 356 4.68 -12.43 -6.83
C ALA A 356 6.10 -12.88 -6.42
N PRO A 357 6.29 -14.18 -6.09
CA PRO A 357 7.56 -14.70 -5.60
C PRO A 357 8.75 -14.48 -6.54
N HIS A 358 8.51 -14.49 -7.86
CA HIS A 358 9.52 -14.26 -8.89
C HIS A 358 9.96 -12.79 -9.03
N LYS A 359 9.32 -11.86 -8.30
CA LYS A 359 9.66 -10.43 -8.30
C LYS A 359 10.38 -9.97 -7.02
N ARG A 360 10.70 -10.88 -6.09
CA ARG A 360 11.34 -10.59 -4.80
C ARG A 360 12.54 -9.64 -4.90
N ASP A 361 13.45 -9.90 -5.83
CA ASP A 361 14.66 -9.08 -6.01
C ASP A 361 14.33 -7.67 -6.47
N VAL A 362 13.36 -7.52 -7.38
CA VAL A 362 12.89 -6.22 -7.87
C VAL A 362 12.19 -5.46 -6.74
N LEU A 363 11.31 -6.13 -5.99
CA LEU A 363 10.61 -5.52 -4.85
C LEU A 363 11.58 -5.00 -3.80
N SER A 364 12.56 -5.83 -3.40
CA SER A 364 13.59 -5.44 -2.43
C SER A 364 14.45 -4.26 -2.90
N ARG A 365 14.81 -4.22 -4.19
CA ARG A 365 15.58 -3.12 -4.76
C ARG A 365 14.79 -1.81 -4.84
N GLU A 366 13.51 -1.90 -5.18
CA GLU A 366 12.66 -0.73 -5.42
C GLU A 366 12.02 -0.17 -4.13
N VAL A 367 11.87 -0.97 -3.07
CA VAL A 367 11.16 -0.57 -1.84
C VAL A 367 11.73 0.69 -1.18
N PRO A 368 13.06 0.94 -1.09
CA PRO A 368 13.56 2.15 -0.43
C PRO A 368 13.23 3.41 -1.24
N ARG A 369 13.26 3.31 -2.57
CA ARG A 369 12.87 4.41 -3.45
C ARG A 369 11.37 4.66 -3.36
N ALA A 370 10.56 3.60 -3.30
CA ALA A 370 9.12 3.69 -3.15
C ALA A 370 8.73 4.31 -1.80
N LEU A 371 9.47 4.02 -0.72
CA LEU A 371 9.31 4.67 0.58
C LEU A 371 9.49 6.18 0.46
N VAL A 372 10.58 6.62 -0.17
CA VAL A 372 10.85 8.05 -0.41
C VAL A 372 9.73 8.68 -1.24
N ALA A 373 9.27 7.99 -2.29
CA ALA A 373 8.14 8.46 -3.11
C ALA A 373 6.87 8.63 -2.28
N GLY A 374 6.56 7.67 -1.40
CA GLY A 374 5.40 7.74 -0.49
C GLY A 374 5.50 8.88 0.51
N THR A 375 6.68 9.08 1.12
CA THR A 375 6.94 10.21 2.02
C THR A 375 6.76 11.56 1.32
N LEU A 376 7.34 11.70 0.12
CA LEU A 376 7.22 12.93 -0.66
C LEU A 376 5.78 13.17 -1.14
N ALA A 377 5.00 12.13 -1.42
CA ALA A 377 3.58 12.27 -1.73
C ALA A 377 2.79 12.81 -0.53
N ALA A 378 3.05 12.31 0.69
CA ALA A 378 2.45 12.84 1.91
C ALA A 378 2.87 14.30 2.18
N PHE A 379 4.12 14.67 1.89
CA PHE A 379 4.55 16.07 2.00
C PHE A 379 3.90 16.96 0.94
N ALA A 380 3.74 16.47 -0.28
CA ALA A 380 3.06 17.21 -1.34
C ALA A 380 1.60 17.50 -0.97
N THR A 381 0.87 16.52 -0.42
CA THR A 381 -0.50 16.75 0.06
C THR A 381 -0.53 17.70 1.26
N ALA A 382 0.46 17.64 2.15
CA ALA A 382 0.61 18.59 3.24
C ALA A 382 0.85 20.04 2.76
N CYS A 383 1.67 20.24 1.73
CA CYS A 383 1.87 21.54 1.09
C CYS A 383 0.57 22.07 0.47
N VAL A 384 -0.21 21.20 -0.19
CA VAL A 384 -1.52 21.57 -0.75
C VAL A 384 -2.48 21.97 0.38
N ALA A 385 -2.53 21.21 1.47
CA ALA A 385 -3.34 21.58 2.62
C ALA A 385 -2.89 22.92 3.22
N ALA A 386 -1.57 23.15 3.35
CA ALA A 386 -1.02 24.41 3.85
C ALA A 386 -1.41 25.62 2.97
N ALA A 387 -1.55 25.42 1.66
CA ALA A 387 -1.93 26.46 0.71
C ALA A 387 -3.44 26.76 0.75
N ILE A 388 -4.27 25.76 1.02
CA ILE A 388 -5.74 25.89 1.01
C ILE A 388 -6.28 26.37 2.36
N TYR A 389 -5.76 25.87 3.48
CA TYR A 389 -6.25 26.22 4.81
C TYR A 389 -5.64 27.54 5.28
N SER A 390 -6.50 28.55 5.47
CA SER A 390 -6.17 29.82 6.11
C SER A 390 -6.30 29.72 7.64
N GLU A 391 -5.72 30.64 8.41
CA GLU A 391 -5.77 30.59 9.89
C GLU A 391 -7.20 30.65 10.45
N ASP A 392 -8.13 31.26 9.71
CA ASP A 392 -9.53 31.42 10.10
C ASP A 392 -10.34 30.10 10.00
N ASP A 393 -10.01 29.24 9.02
CA ASP A 393 -10.71 27.98 8.76
C ASP A 393 -10.42 26.88 9.80
N VAL A 394 -9.34 27.02 10.57
CA VAL A 394 -8.85 25.95 11.47
C VAL A 394 -9.57 25.93 12.82
N SER A 395 -10.30 26.98 13.16
CA SER A 395 -11.02 27.14 14.44
C SER A 395 -12.25 26.22 14.58
N VAL A 396 -12.73 25.62 13.48
CA VAL A 396 -14.01 24.89 13.43
C VAL A 396 -13.90 23.42 13.86
N GLY A 397 -12.68 22.88 14.01
CA GLY A 397 -12.44 21.44 14.26
C GLY A 397 -11.63 21.08 15.50
N LEU A 398 -11.18 22.06 16.29
CA LEU A 398 -10.35 21.84 17.48
C LEU A 398 -11.08 22.37 18.72
N PRO A 399 -10.88 21.75 19.91
CA PRO A 399 -11.47 22.27 21.13
C PRO A 399 -11.07 23.73 21.34
N SER A 400 -12.06 24.60 21.51
CA SER A 400 -11.89 26.04 21.67
C SER A 400 -10.92 26.34 22.81
N ARG A 401 -9.90 27.15 22.55
CA ARG A 401 -9.02 27.72 23.59
C ARG A 401 -9.90 28.40 24.64
N THR A 402 -9.96 27.83 25.85
CA THR A 402 -10.46 28.57 27.00
C THR A 402 -9.46 29.68 27.28
N HIS A 403 -9.75 30.89 26.79
CA HIS A 403 -9.10 32.08 27.31
C HIS A 403 -9.34 32.12 28.83
N PRO A 404 -8.32 32.35 29.67
CA PRO A 404 -8.59 32.70 31.05
C PRO A 404 -9.46 33.95 31.03
N VAL A 405 -10.67 33.80 31.58
CA VAL A 405 -11.66 34.86 31.74
C VAL A 405 -10.96 36.05 32.40
N GLY A 406 -10.93 37.18 31.70
CA GLY A 406 -10.51 38.44 32.28
C GLY A 406 -11.34 38.71 33.52
N SER A 407 -10.69 38.83 34.67
CA SER A 407 -11.29 39.36 35.88
C SER A 407 -11.59 40.84 35.64
N ASN A 408 -12.85 41.14 35.36
CA ASN A 408 -13.39 42.49 35.35
C ASN A 408 -13.31 43.12 36.75
N SER A 409 -12.81 44.35 36.79
CA SER A 409 -13.30 45.48 37.61
C SER A 409 -13.58 45.29 39.12
N THR A 410 -12.68 45.84 39.93
CA THR A 410 -12.89 46.48 41.26
C THR A 410 -11.67 47.41 41.44
N ASP A 411 -11.68 48.71 41.74
CA ASP A 411 -12.69 49.63 42.24
C ASP A 411 -12.24 51.06 41.89
N GLY A 412 -13.21 51.92 41.57
CA GLY A 412 -13.07 53.34 41.89
C GLY A 412 -13.64 53.56 43.28
N LEU A 413 -12.81 54.04 44.21
CA LEU A 413 -13.12 54.87 45.38
C LEU A 413 -11.82 55.06 46.19
N GLY A 414 -11.34 56.30 46.26
CA GLY A 414 -10.12 56.71 46.96
C GLY A 414 -9.52 57.97 46.37
#